data_AF-A0A4C1UZF5-F1
#
_entry.id   AF-A0A4C1UZF5-F1
#
_cell.length_a   1.000
_cell.length_b   1.000
_cell.length_c   1.000
_cell.angle_alpha   90.00
_cell.angle_beta   90.00
_cell.angle_gamma   90.00
#
_symmetry.space_group_name_H-M   'P 1'
#
loop_
_entity.id
_entity.type
_entity.pdbx_description
1 polymer ?
#
loop_
_entity_poly.entity_id
_entity_poly.type
_entity_poly.pdbx_seq_one_letter_code
_entity_poly.pdbx_strand_id
1 'polypeptide(L)'
;MYPDPFRHVKMLTVRTQPHNRSSEAKAAEYDLEKMNEMVEFVVTPRGTTILTIGRYRYSMKQIRGLKKHWLCSSSKSKACKAVVHTIDDIIVYKANKHRH
;
A
#
# COMPACT_ATOMS: atom_id res chain seq x y z
N MET A 1 4.42 9.23 -30.06
CA MET A 1 4.98 9.80 -28.82
C MET A 1 3.88 10.60 -28.15
N TYR A 2 3.35 10.12 -27.03
CA TYR A 2 2.33 10.83 -26.25
C TYR A 2 2.99 11.30 -24.95
N PRO A 3 2.96 12.59 -24.60
CA PRO A 3 3.51 13.08 -23.34
C PRO A 3 2.59 12.69 -22.17
N ASP A 4 3.19 12.28 -21.05
CA ASP A 4 2.51 11.91 -19.79
C ASP A 4 2.00 13.18 -19.05
N PRO A 5 0.68 13.34 -18.83
CA PRO A 5 0.12 14.58 -18.27
C PRO A 5 -0.03 14.64 -16.73
N PHE A 6 0.34 13.62 -15.95
CA PHE A 6 -0.17 13.53 -14.56
C PHE A 6 0.86 13.33 -13.46
N ARG A 7 2.03 13.97 -13.56
CA ARG A 7 2.93 14.10 -12.41
C ARG A 7 2.58 15.32 -11.56
N HIS A 8 1.46 15.26 -10.85
CA HIS A 8 1.14 16.22 -9.79
C HIS A 8 1.27 15.54 -8.42
N VAL A 9 2.51 15.48 -7.93
CA VAL A 9 2.79 15.17 -6.52
C VAL A 9 2.62 16.47 -5.74
N LYS A 10 1.53 16.63 -5.00
CA LYS A 10 1.42 17.72 -4.02
C LYS A 10 2.30 17.38 -2.82
N MET A 11 3.51 17.93 -2.81
CA MET A 11 4.40 17.91 -1.66
C MET A 11 3.88 18.95 -0.65
N LEU A 12 3.27 18.50 0.44
CA LEU A 12 3.07 19.34 1.62
C LEU A 12 4.36 19.29 2.44
N THR A 13 5.14 20.36 2.38
CA THR A 13 6.38 20.53 3.17
C THR A 13 6.03 20.91 4.61
N VAL A 14 6.16 19.97 5.53
CA VAL A 14 6.19 20.28 6.97
C VAL A 14 7.63 20.63 7.34
N ARG A 15 7.86 21.89 7.69
CA ARG A 15 9.12 22.36 8.29
C ARG A 15 9.07 22.14 9.80
N THR A 16 9.95 21.31 10.35
CA THR A 16 10.28 21.31 11.79
C THR A 16 11.78 21.09 11.97
N GLN A 17 12.41 21.95 12.79
CA GLN A 17 13.84 21.90 13.13
C GLN A 17 14.11 20.94 14.31
N PRO A 18 15.31 20.33 14.37
CA PRO A 18 15.62 19.26 15.32
C PRO A 18 16.07 19.81 16.67
N HIS A 19 15.63 19.18 17.76
CA HIS A 19 16.18 19.42 19.09
C HIS A 19 16.43 18.11 19.85
N ASN A 20 17.72 17.78 19.91
CA ASN A 20 18.44 17.08 20.97
C ASN A 20 18.31 15.55 21.15
N ARG A 21 19.38 15.02 21.75
CA ARG A 21 20.00 13.70 21.62
C ARG A 21 19.58 12.75 22.76
N SER A 22 18.82 11.71 22.43
CA SER A 22 18.80 10.43 23.16
C SER A 22 18.38 9.32 22.20
N SER A 23 19.06 8.17 22.26
CA SER A 23 19.00 7.06 21.29
C SER A 23 17.62 6.40 21.13
N GLU A 24 16.66 6.74 21.98
CA GLU A 24 15.27 6.25 21.94
C GLU A 24 14.40 7.05 20.94
N ALA A 25 14.71 8.33 20.69
CA ALA A 25 13.97 9.16 19.75
C ALA A 25 14.17 8.75 18.27
N LYS A 26 15.34 8.17 17.94
CA LYS A 26 15.61 7.66 16.58
C LYS A 26 14.80 6.41 16.20
N ALA A 27 14.35 5.63 17.18
CA ALA A 27 13.51 4.46 16.91
C ALA A 27 12.08 4.87 16.53
N ALA A 28 11.55 5.92 17.17
CA ALA A 28 10.22 6.44 16.88
C ALA A 28 10.17 7.23 15.55
N GLU A 29 11.23 7.98 15.21
CA GLU A 29 11.35 8.66 13.91
C GLU A 29 11.43 7.64 12.75
N TYR A 30 12.11 6.51 12.98
CA TYR A 30 12.20 5.39 12.04
C TYR A 30 10.87 4.62 11.87
N ASP A 31 10.01 4.55 12.89
CA ASP A 31 8.70 3.89 12.79
C ASP A 31 7.68 4.65 11.92
N LEU A 32 7.81 5.99 11.81
CA LEU A 32 6.95 6.82 10.97
C LEU A 32 7.39 6.87 9.50
N GLU A 33 8.70 6.81 9.21
CA GLU A 33 9.19 6.71 7.83
C GLU A 33 9.03 5.30 7.23
N LYS A 34 8.90 4.28 8.08
CA LYS A 34 8.76 2.87 7.66
C LYS A 34 7.38 2.49 7.14
N MET A 35 6.41 3.40 7.23
CA MET A 35 5.04 3.21 6.72
C MET A 35 4.81 3.79 5.32
N ASN A 36 5.83 4.22 4.58
CA ASN A 36 5.63 4.63 3.19
C ASN A 36 5.65 3.42 2.23
N GLU A 37 4.81 2.43 2.52
CA GLU A 37 4.51 1.40 1.55
C GLU A 37 3.72 2.04 0.42
N MET A 38 4.34 2.19 -0.76
CA MET A 38 3.65 2.67 -1.95
C MET A 38 2.46 1.76 -2.25
N VAL A 39 1.26 2.33 -2.13
CA VAL A 39 0.00 1.71 -2.50
C VAL A 39 -0.37 2.19 -3.88
N GLU A 40 -0.56 1.26 -4.80
CA GLU A 40 -0.92 1.56 -6.19
C GLU A 40 -2.10 0.70 -6.62
N PHE A 41 -3.09 1.32 -7.25
CA PHE A 41 -4.20 0.63 -7.90
C PHE A 41 -3.94 0.60 -9.40
N VAL A 42 -3.67 -0.59 -9.93
CA VAL A 42 -3.34 -0.79 -11.34
C VAL A 42 -4.53 -1.45 -12.03
N VAL A 43 -5.05 -0.83 -13.09
CA VAL A 43 -6.04 -1.46 -13.96
C VAL A 43 -5.32 -2.21 -15.07
N THR A 44 -5.53 -3.52 -15.14
CA THR A 44 -4.98 -4.34 -16.23
C THR A 44 -5.70 -4.07 -17.55
N PRO A 45 -5.09 -4.35 -18.71
CA PRO A 45 -5.74 -4.22 -20.02
C PRO A 45 -7.04 -5.02 -20.16
N ARG A 46 -7.24 -6.04 -19.30
CA ARG A 46 -8.44 -6.88 -19.25
C ARG A 46 -9.55 -6.30 -18.37
N GLY A 47 -9.37 -5.08 -17.85
CA GLY A 47 -10.32 -4.39 -16.97
C GLY A 47 -10.27 -4.81 -15.50
N THR A 48 -9.35 -5.70 -15.11
CA THR A 48 -9.22 -6.14 -13.72
C THR A 48 -8.34 -5.18 -12.93
N THR A 49 -8.83 -4.68 -11.79
CA THR A 49 -8.03 -3.89 -10.84
C THR A 49 -7.16 -4.80 -9.97
N ILE A 50 -5.90 -4.42 -9.82
CA ILE A 50 -4.89 -5.05 -8.96
C ILE A 50 -4.43 -4.01 -7.95
N LEU A 51 -4.29 -4.42 -6.70
CA LEU A 51 -3.72 -3.62 -5.63
C LEU A 51 -2.26 -4.03 -5.43
N THR A 52 -1.34 -3.09 -5.59
CA THR A 52 0.08 -3.28 -5.32
C THR A 52 0.45 -2.54 -4.04
N ILE A 53 1.08 -3.23 -3.09
CA ILE A 53 1.59 -2.64 -1.86
C ILE A 53 3.07 -3.02 -1.76
N GLY A 54 3.93 -2.03 -1.97
CA GLY A 54 5.37 -2.24 -2.07
C GLY A 54 5.71 -3.25 -3.18
N ARG A 55 6.21 -4.43 -2.80
CA ARG A 55 6.60 -5.50 -3.73
C ARG A 55 5.54 -6.57 -3.96
N TYR A 56 4.41 -6.48 -3.27
CA TYR A 56 3.38 -7.52 -3.27
C TYR A 56 2.15 -7.10 -4.05
N ARG A 57 1.61 -8.03 -4.84
CA ARG A 57 0.39 -7.83 -5.62
C ARG A 57 -0.76 -8.56 -4.97
N TYR A 58 -1.92 -7.92 -5.00
CA TYR A 58 -3.16 -8.41 -4.45
C TYR A 58 -4.26 -8.32 -5.51
N SER A 59 -4.96 -9.42 -5.71
CA SER A 59 -6.12 -9.48 -6.59
C SER A 59 -7.41 -9.31 -5.78
N MET A 60 -8.38 -8.61 -6.36
CA MET A 60 -9.70 -8.46 -5.77
C MET A 60 -10.40 -9.82 -5.70
N LYS A 61 -10.84 -10.21 -4.50
CA LYS A 61 -11.54 -11.47 -4.24
C LYS A 61 -13.04 -11.30 -4.16
N GLN A 62 -13.49 -10.26 -3.45
CA GLN A 62 -14.91 -9.98 -3.25
C GLN A 62 -15.10 -8.51 -2.87
N ILE A 63 -16.28 -7.99 -3.18
CA ILE A 63 -16.74 -6.67 -2.76
C ILE A 63 -17.94 -6.88 -1.84
N ARG A 64 -17.93 -6.26 -0.66
CA ARG A 64 -19.00 -6.29 0.32
C ARG A 64 -19.40 -4.87 0.67
N GLY A 65 -20.46 -4.37 0.03
CA GLY A 65 -20.83 -2.96 0.12
C GLY A 65 -19.68 -2.07 -0.37
N LEU A 66 -19.22 -1.15 0.49
CA LEU A 66 -18.09 -0.26 0.20
C LEU A 66 -16.72 -0.93 0.40
N LYS A 67 -16.67 -2.10 1.03
CA LYS A 67 -15.42 -2.78 1.40
C LYS A 67 -14.97 -3.72 0.28
N LYS A 68 -13.80 -3.45 -0.28
CA LYS A 68 -13.13 -4.36 -1.24
C LYS A 68 -12.18 -5.27 -0.46
N HIS A 69 -12.28 -6.57 -0.70
CA HIS A 69 -11.38 -7.57 -0.11
C HIS A 69 -10.37 -8.05 -1.15
N TRP A 70 -9.10 -7.97 -0.79
CA TRP A 70 -7.97 -8.29 -1.66
C TRP A 70 -7.16 -9.43 -1.06
N LEU A 71 -6.78 -10.40 -1.89
CA LEU A 71 -5.91 -11.50 -1.52
C LEU A 71 -4.60 -11.40 -2.27
N CYS A 72 -3.50 -11.82 -1.64
CA CYS A 72 -2.22 -11.90 -2.34
C CYS A 72 -2.35 -12.77 -3.60
N SER A 73 -1.72 -12.35 -4.70
CA SER A 73 -1.77 -13.09 -5.97
C SER A 73 -1.22 -14.52 -5.84
N SER A 74 -0.25 -14.73 -4.93
CA SER A 74 0.29 -16.06 -4.60
C SER A 74 -0.62 -16.89 -3.68
N SER A 75 -1.80 -16.40 -3.30
CA SER A 75 -2.75 -17.14 -2.45
C SER A 75 -3.20 -18.44 -3.13
N LYS A 76 -3.42 -18.43 -4.45
CA LYS A 76 -3.82 -19.63 -5.20
C LYS A 76 -2.67 -20.64 -5.37
N SER A 77 -1.45 -20.17 -5.62
CA SER A 77 -0.31 -21.04 -5.94
C SER A 77 0.50 -21.49 -4.73
N LYS A 78 0.58 -20.67 -3.68
CA LYS A 78 1.42 -20.90 -2.50
C LYS A 78 0.64 -20.92 -1.18
N ALA A 79 -0.68 -20.94 -1.23
CA ALA A 79 -1.56 -20.84 -0.06
C ALA A 79 -1.23 -19.62 0.84
N CYS A 80 -0.76 -18.53 0.23
CA CYS A 80 -0.42 -17.30 0.93
C CYS A 80 -1.68 -16.71 1.61
N LYS A 81 -1.53 -16.35 2.89
CA LYS A 81 -2.62 -15.87 3.76
C LYS A 81 -2.63 -14.35 3.92
N ALA A 82 -1.87 -13.62 3.11
CA ALA A 82 -1.87 -12.17 3.15
C ALA A 82 -3.15 -11.60 2.54
N VAL A 83 -3.80 -10.71 3.29
CA VAL A 83 -5.13 -10.14 2.99
C VAL A 83 -5.10 -8.64 3.24
N VAL A 84 -5.79 -7.89 2.38
CA VAL A 84 -5.97 -6.44 2.54
C VAL A 84 -7.43 -6.12 2.34
N HIS A 85 -7.95 -5.17 3.11
CA HIS A 85 -9.27 -4.58 2.88
C HIS A 85 -9.12 -3.09 2.62
N THR A 86 -9.82 -2.62 1.59
CA THR A 86 -9.91 -1.19 1.28
C THR A 86 -11.36 -0.71 1.28
N ILE A 87 -11.54 0.58 1.57
CA ILE A 87 -12.81 1.31 1.44
C ILE A 87 -12.46 2.59 0.69
N ASP A 88 -13.11 2.85 -0.45
CA ASP A 88 -12.85 4.02 -1.31
C ASP A 88 -11.35 4.31 -1.51
N ASP A 89 -10.63 3.23 -1.81
CA ASP A 89 -9.20 3.20 -2.10
C ASP A 89 -8.26 3.53 -0.92
N ILE A 90 -8.82 3.62 0.29
CA ILE A 90 -8.09 3.72 1.56
C ILE A 90 -7.92 2.32 2.15
N ILE A 91 -6.70 1.95 2.56
CA ILE A 91 -6.44 0.70 3.28
C ILE A 91 -6.97 0.83 4.71
N VAL A 92 -8.00 0.05 5.04
CA VAL A 92 -8.59 -0.01 6.39
C VAL A 92 -8.11 -1.20 7.21
N TYR A 93 -7.54 -2.22 6.54
CA TYR A 93 -7.00 -3.39 7.21
C TYR A 93 -5.96 -4.07 6.32
N LYS A 94 -4.86 -4.52 6.93
CA LYS A 94 -3.79 -5.25 6.26
C LYS A 94 -3.24 -6.35 7.16
N ALA A 95 -3.27 -7.59 6.68
CA ALA A 95 -2.60 -8.73 7.27
C ALA A 95 -1.43 -9.15 6.38
N ASN A 96 -0.21 -8.77 6.77
CA ASN A 96 1.01 -8.97 5.98
C ASN A 96 1.72 -10.31 6.28
N LYS A 97 0.97 -11.41 6.31
CA LYS A 97 1.52 -12.76 6.57
C LYS A 97 1.75 -13.49 5.25
N HIS A 98 2.85 -13.13 4.59
CA HIS A 98 3.29 -13.79 3.36
C HIS A 98 4.01 -15.10 3.68
N ARG A 99 3.53 -16.21 3.09
CA ARG A 99 4.23 -17.49 3.05
C ARG A 99 4.49 -17.78 1.58
N HIS A 100 5.72 -17.55 1.12
CA HIS A 100 6.14 -17.64 -0.27
C HIS A 100 7.27 -18.64 -0.43
#